data_AF-A0A803XWZ2-F1
#
_entry.id   AF-A0A803XWZ2-F1
#
_cell.length_a   1.000
_cell.length_b   1.000
_cell.length_c   1.000
_cell.angle_alpha   90.00
_cell.angle_beta   90.00
_cell.angle_gamma   90.00
#
_symmetry.space_group_name_H-M   'P 1'
#
loop_
_entity.id
_entity.type
_entity.pdbx_description
1 polymer ?
#
loop_
_entity_poly.entity_id
_entity_poly.type
_entity_poly.pdbx_seq_one_letter_code
_entity_poly.pdbx_strand_id
1 'polypeptide(L)' 'MDERYLPELMAEKDSLDPSFTHTLRLVNQEIEKYQKGEGKEEEKYIDVVINKNMKLGQKVLIPVKQFPKVSVVFILHN' A
#
# COMPACT_ATOMS: atom_id res chain seq x y z
N MET A 1 -13.53 -15.06 9.34
CA MET A 1 -12.32 -15.13 8.51
C MET A 1 -11.83 -16.56 8.63
N ASP A 2 -11.99 -17.37 7.58
CA ASP A 2 -11.74 -18.82 7.59
C ASP A 2 -10.28 -19.12 7.95
N GLU A 3 -10.05 -20.02 8.91
CA GLU A 3 -8.70 -20.46 9.33
C GLU A 3 -7.93 -21.18 8.20
N ARG A 4 -8.65 -21.66 7.18
CA ARG A 4 -8.09 -22.33 5.99
C ARG A 4 -7.59 -21.37 4.91
N TYR A 5 -8.03 -20.11 4.94
CA TYR A 5 -7.77 -19.16 3.87
C TYR A 5 -6.30 -18.73 3.77
N LEU A 6 -5.64 -18.51 4.92
CA LEU A 6 -4.24 -18.11 4.95
C LEU A 6 -3.28 -19.25 4.50
N PRO A 7 -3.44 -20.49 4.98
CA PRO A 7 -2.68 -21.63 4.44
C PRO A 7 -2.82 -21.83 2.94
N GLU A 8 -4.03 -21.63 2.38
CA GLU A 8 -4.30 -21.77 0.95
C GLU A 8 -3.57 -20.69 0.13
N LEU A 9 -3.58 -19.42 0.56
CA LEU A 9 -2.84 -18.34 -0.10
C LEU A 9 -1.32 -18.57 -0.08
N MET A 10 -0.80 -19.14 1.01
CA MET A 10 0.63 -19.47 1.12
C MET A 10 1.01 -20.62 0.18
N ALA A 11 0.17 -21.65 0.09
CA ALA A 11 0.38 -22.75 -0.85
C ALA A 11 0.27 -22.29 -2.32
N GLU A 12 -0.66 -21.39 -2.64
CA GLU A 12 -0.77 -20.80 -3.98
C GLU A 12 0.47 -20.01 -4.33
N LYS A 13 0.95 -19.14 -3.43
CA LYS A 13 2.21 -18.39 -3.59
C LYS A 13 3.40 -19.31 -3.90
N ASP A 14 3.55 -20.41 -3.17
CA ASP A 14 4.71 -21.31 -3.30
C ASP A 14 4.64 -22.20 -4.56
N SER A 15 3.44 -22.46 -5.08
CA SER A 15 3.24 -23.19 -6.34
C SER A 15 3.24 -22.29 -7.59
N LEU A 16 3.11 -20.97 -7.41
CA LEU A 16 3.01 -20.02 -8.51
C LEU A 16 4.38 -19.83 -9.19
N ASP A 17 4.39 -19.91 -10.53
CA ASP A 17 5.60 -19.66 -11.30
C ASP A 17 6.05 -18.18 -11.20
N PRO A 18 7.35 -17.91 -10.97
CA PRO A 18 7.87 -16.55 -10.82
C PRO A 18 7.63 -15.61 -12.01
N SER A 19 7.28 -16.12 -13.20
CA SER A 19 6.88 -15.28 -14.34
C SER A 19 5.61 -14.47 -14.07
N PHE A 20 4.73 -14.94 -13.19
CA PHE A 20 3.50 -14.25 -12.79
C PHE A 20 3.77 -13.21 -11.70
N THR A 21 4.62 -12.24 -12.02
CA THR A 21 5.04 -11.16 -11.11
C THR A 21 3.87 -10.37 -10.52
N HIS A 22 2.82 -10.13 -11.31
CA HIS A 22 1.63 -9.40 -10.86
C HIS A 22 0.74 -10.23 -9.93
N THR A 23 0.53 -11.51 -10.23
CA THR A 23 -0.27 -12.41 -9.40
C THR A 23 0.44 -12.67 -8.06
N LEU A 24 1.75 -12.92 -8.08
CA LEU A 24 2.56 -13.08 -6.88
C LEU A 24 2.51 -11.82 -5.98
N ARG A 25 2.54 -10.63 -6.59
CA ARG A 25 2.43 -9.36 -5.86
C ARG A 25 1.07 -9.22 -5.16
N LEU A 26 -0.02 -9.62 -5.83
CA LEU A 26 -1.37 -9.54 -5.26
C LEU A 26 -1.58 -10.53 -4.12
N VAL A 27 -1.12 -11.78 -4.28
CA VAL A 27 -1.21 -12.82 -3.23
C VAL A 27 -0.41 -12.41 -2.00
N ASN A 28 0.81 -11.90 -2.17
CA ASN A 28 1.61 -11.37 -1.05
C ASN A 28 0.91 -10.18 -0.36
N GLN A 29 0.30 -9.27 -1.12
CA GLN A 29 -0.42 -8.13 -0.57
C GLN A 29 -1.65 -8.58 0.25
N GLU A 30 -2.35 -9.63 -0.19
CA GLU A 30 -3.50 -10.17 0.53
C GLU A 30 -3.08 -10.89 1.82
N ILE A 31 -1.99 -11.68 1.78
CA ILE A 31 -1.39 -12.29 2.97
C ILE A 31 -0.98 -11.21 3.99
N GLU A 32 -0.36 -10.13 3.54
CA GLU A 32 0.02 -9.01 4.43
C GLU A 32 -1.19 -8.32 5.06
N LYS A 33 -2.26 -8.07 4.29
CA LYS A 33 -3.50 -7.48 4.85
C LYS A 33 -4.12 -8.39 5.90
N TYR A 34 -4.14 -9.70 5.64
CA TYR A 34 -4.69 -10.68 6.56
C TYR A 34 -3.88 -10.75 7.87
N GLN A 35 -2.55 -10.72 7.77
CA GLN A 35 -1.64 -10.70 8.92
C GLN A 35 -1.67 -9.38 9.71
N LYS A 36 -1.78 -8.24 9.01
CA LYS A 36 -1.88 -6.91 9.65
C LYS A 36 -3.27 -6.65 10.25
N GLY A 37 -4.28 -7.46 9.92
CA GLY A 37 -5.65 -7.26 10.39
C GLY A 37 -6.26 -5.94 9.93
N GLU A 38 -5.75 -5.35 8.84
CA GLU A 38 -6.16 -4.06 8.23
C GLU A 38 -7.53 -4.16 7.51
N GLY A 39 -8.42 -5.03 8.01
CA GLY A 39 -9.85 -5.03 7.68
C GLY A 39 -10.69 -4.23 8.68
N LYS A 40 -10.07 -3.63 9.71
CA LYS A 40 -10.76 -2.69 10.59
C LYS A 40 -10.65 -1.31 9.98
N GLU A 41 -11.82 -0.81 9.59
CA GLU A 41 -12.16 0.57 9.21
C GLU A 41 -11.03 1.56 9.51
N GLU A 42 -10.57 2.25 8.46
CA GLU A 42 -9.72 3.44 8.58
C GLU A 42 -10.09 4.20 9.86
N GLU A 43 -9.14 4.33 10.79
CA GLU A 43 -9.27 5.13 12.01
C GLU A 43 -9.52 6.59 11.61
N LYS A 44 -10.75 6.90 11.19
CA LYS A 44 -11.17 8.18 10.62
C LYS A 44 -11.53 9.19 11.71
N TYR A 45 -11.50 8.76 12.96
CA TYR A 45 -11.81 9.56 14.14
C TYR A 45 -10.54 9.81 14.93
N ILE A 46 -10.16 11.09 15.02
CA ILE A 46 -9.03 11.57 15.80
C ILE A 46 -9.60 11.98 17.16
N ASP A 47 -9.10 11.39 18.23
CA ASP A 47 -9.35 11.89 19.58
C ASP A 47 -8.58 13.20 19.77
N VAL A 48 -9.31 14.31 19.88
CA VAL A 48 -8.73 15.66 19.98
C VAL A 48 -8.22 15.99 21.38
N VAL A 49 -8.56 15.18 22.39
CA VAL A 49 -8.12 15.35 23.78
C VAL A 49 -6.77 14.68 24.00
N ILE A 50 -6.51 13.58 23.30
CA ILE A 50 -5.25 12.85 23.32
C ILE A 50 -4.44 13.30 22.11
N ASN A 51 -3.46 14.19 22.31
CA ASN A 51 -2.60 14.73 21.25
C ASN A 51 -1.64 13.67 20.66
N LYS A 52 -2.19 12.69 19.95
CA LYS A 52 -1.46 11.60 19.30
C LYS A 52 -0.93 12.06 17.95
N ASN A 53 0.34 11.80 17.67
CA ASN A 53 0.95 12.15 16.38
C ASN A 53 0.23 11.43 15.22
N MET A 54 -0.11 12.20 14.18
CA MET A 54 -0.74 11.69 12.97
C MET A 54 0.19 11.76 11.77
N LYS A 55 0.07 10.79 10.86
CA LYS A 55 0.78 10.81 9.57
C LYS A 55 -0.16 11.39 8.50
N LEU A 56 0.17 12.56 7.99
CA LEU A 56 -0.48 13.16 6.82
C LEU A 56 0.40 12.96 5.59
N GLY A 57 -0.16 12.39 4.53
CA GLY A 57 0.50 12.24 3.25
C GLY A 57 -0.36 12.84 2.15
N GLN A 58 0.12 13.90 1.49
CA GLN A 58 -0.57 14.51 0.36
C GLN A 58 0.13 14.16 -0.95
N LYS A 59 -0.60 13.53 -1.86
CA LYS A 59 -0.12 13.30 -3.23
C LYS A 59 -0.42 14.54 -4.07
N VAL A 60 0.61 15.20 -4.57
CA VAL A 60 0.49 16.36 -5.47
C VAL A 60 0.82 15.93 -6.89
N LEU A 61 -0.05 16.26 -7.84
CA LEU A 61 0.15 15.96 -9.25
C LEU A 61 1.15 16.93 -9.87
N ILE A 62 2.18 16.40 -10.53
CA ILE A 62 3.15 17.21 -11.27
C ILE A 62 2.66 17.34 -12.72
N PRO A 63 2.48 18.57 -13.26
CA PRO A 63 1.94 18.79 -14.61
C PRO A 63 3.02 18.55 -15.69
N VAL A 64 3.55 17.33 -15.76
CA VAL A 64 4.58 16.91 -16.74
C VAL A 64 4.10 17.04 -18.19
N LYS A 65 2.78 17.03 -18.41
CA LYS A 65 2.17 17.20 -19.74
C LYS A 65 2.22 18.65 -20.24
N GLN A 66 2.22 19.64 -19.34
CA GLN A 66 2.23 21.06 -19.71
C GLN A 66 3.66 21.62 -19.80
N PHE A 67 4.59 21.08 -19.00
CA PHE A 67 5.99 21.52 -18.97
C PHE A 67 6.96 20.32 -19.04
N PRO A 68 7.18 19.74 -20.24
CA PRO A 68 7.99 18.53 -20.39
C PRO A 68 9.50 18.75 -20.18
N LYS A 69 9.98 20.01 -20.16
CA LYS A 69 11.42 20.36 -20.10
C LYS A 69 11.93 20.72 -18.71
N VAL A 70 11.10 20.65 -17.67
CA VAL A 70 11.51 21.01 -16.31
C VAL A 70 11.78 19.73 -15.52
N SER A 71 13.03 19.53 -15.10
CA SER A 71 13.42 18.44 -14.18
C SER A 71 12.91 18.76 -12.77
N VAL A 72 11.63 18.53 -12.50
CA VAL A 72 10.94 18.90 -11.24
C VAL A 72 11.59 18.24 -10.01
N VAL A 73 12.27 17.10 -10.20
CA VAL A 73 13.10 16.43 -9.19
C VAL A 73 14.21 17.34 -8.62
N PHE A 74 14.74 18.25 -9.45
CA PHE A 74 15.84 19.16 -9.07
C PHE A 74 15.35 20.38 -8.28
N ILE A 75 14.09 20.80 -8.49
CA ILE A 75 13.50 21.99 -7.84
C ILE A 75 13.03 21.67 -6.41
N LEU A 76 12.58 20.44 -6.15
CA LEU A 76 12.12 20.02 -4.82
C LEU A 76 13.25 19.75 -3.81
N HIS A 77 14.52 19.75 -4.24
CA HIS A 77 15.69 19.49 -3.41
C HIS A 77 16.46 20.76 -2.97
N ASN A 78 15.99 21.98 -3.30
CA ASN A 78 16.54 23.24 -2.81
C ASN A 78 15.58 23.97 -1.87
#